data_AF-A0A5Q4G0P8-F1
#
_entry.id   AF-A0A5Q4G0P8-F1
#
_cell.length_a   1.000
_cell.length_b   1.000
_cell.length_c   1.000
_cell.angle_alpha   90.00
_cell.angle_beta   90.00
_cell.angle_gamma   90.00
#
_symmetry.space_group_name_H-M   'P 1'
#
loop_
_entity.id
_entity.type
_entity.pdbx_description
1 polymer ?
#
loop_
_entity_poly.entity_id
_entity_poly.type
_entity_poly.pdbx_seq_one_letter_code
_entity_poly.pdbx_strand_id
1 'polypeptide(L)'
;MTDPKPQLELSHDVLYGIAQLALDEVEGVRPIAPPARVGEFLTGRRAKGIQIEREGNEVDVSLTVAMSYGAEIPKVAKRAQKSVREAVASMTGLHVRSVDVFVEAVDVPPAIVAADRAAAAEKPKSGAKPRSTKARSRG
;
A
#
# COMPACT_ATOMS: atom_id res chain seq x y z
N MET A 1 -35.20 35.38 1.51
CA MET A 1 -34.20 34.54 0.84
C MET A 1 -33.27 34.05 1.93
N THR A 2 -33.47 32.83 2.42
CA THR A 2 -32.74 32.32 3.59
C THR A 2 -31.37 31.88 3.13
N ASP A 3 -30.31 32.58 3.53
CA ASP A 3 -28.94 32.07 3.37
C ASP A 3 -28.86 30.69 4.06
N PRO A 4 -28.39 29.63 3.38
CA PRO A 4 -28.17 28.36 4.04
C PRO A 4 -27.09 28.58 5.10
N LYS A 5 -27.43 28.34 6.36
CA LYS A 5 -26.47 28.30 7.47
C LYS A 5 -25.33 27.37 7.04
N PRO A 6 -24.05 27.73 7.22
CA PRO A 6 -22.97 26.77 7.08
C PRO A 6 -23.20 25.75 8.19
N GLN A 7 -23.83 24.63 7.81
CA GLN A 7 -23.77 23.42 8.60
C GLN A 7 -22.28 23.16 8.76
N LEU A 8 -21.85 22.87 9.98
CA LEU A 8 -20.47 22.59 10.31
C LEU A 8 -20.05 21.31 9.55
N GLU A 9 -19.77 21.45 8.26
CA GLU A 9 -19.31 20.36 7.43
C GLU A 9 -17.86 20.16 7.78
N LEU A 10 -17.59 19.10 8.54
CA LEU A 10 -16.24 18.58 8.68
C LEU A 10 -15.64 18.43 7.28
N SER A 11 -14.57 19.17 7.01
CA SER A 11 -13.88 19.10 5.73
C SER A 11 -13.39 17.67 5.51
N HIS A 12 -13.44 17.20 4.26
CA HIS A 12 -12.87 15.93 3.84
C HIS A 12 -11.40 15.80 4.28
N ASP A 13 -10.67 16.92 4.38
CA ASP A 13 -9.29 16.94 4.84
C ASP A 13 -9.13 16.52 6.31
N VAL A 14 -10.12 16.82 7.17
CA VAL A 14 -10.10 16.41 8.57
C VAL A 14 -10.38 14.91 8.71
N LEU A 15 -11.37 14.41 7.97
CA LEU A 15 -11.66 12.97 7.91
C LEU A 15 -10.46 12.18 7.39
N TYR A 16 -9.79 12.73 6.36
CA TYR A 16 -8.56 12.17 5.83
C TYR A 16 -7.48 12.12 6.91
N GLY A 17 -7.26 13.22 7.64
CA GLY A 17 -6.26 13.29 8.70
C GLY A 17 -6.48 12.26 9.81
N ILE A 18 -7.73 12.04 10.20
CA ILE A 18 -8.11 11.03 11.20
C ILE A 18 -7.84 9.61 10.67
N ALA A 19 -8.29 9.31 9.45
CA ALA A 19 -8.08 8.00 8.85
C ALA A 19 -6.60 7.70 8.62
N GLN A 20 -5.81 8.69 8.21
CA GLN A 20 -4.36 8.59 8.06
C GLN A 20 -3.70 8.26 9.39
N LEU A 21 -4.00 9.01 10.45
CA LEU A 21 -3.43 8.79 11.77
C LEU A 21 -3.76 7.38 12.29
N ALA A 22 -5.02 6.97 12.15
CA ALA A 22 -5.47 5.64 12.58
C ALA A 22 -4.83 4.50 11.77
N LEU A 23 -4.50 4.74 10.50
CA LEU A 23 -3.80 3.77 9.66
C LEU A 23 -2.33 3.66 10.04
N ASP A 24 -1.68 4.78 10.37
CA ASP A 24 -0.27 4.83 10.77
C ASP A 24 0.00 4.10 12.10
N GLU A 25 -1.02 3.92 12.96
CA GLU A 25 -0.95 3.11 14.19
C GLU A 25 -0.98 1.60 13.93
N VAL A 26 -1.28 1.17 12.71
CA VAL A 26 -1.42 -0.24 12.36
C VAL A 26 -0.10 -0.75 11.80
N GLU A 27 0.61 -1.55 12.60
CA GLU A 27 1.87 -2.15 12.17
C GLU A 27 1.70 -3.05 10.94
N GLY A 28 2.65 -2.95 10.01
CA GLY A 28 2.69 -3.79 8.82
C GLY A 28 1.81 -3.30 7.66
N VAL A 29 1.25 -2.09 7.75
CA VAL A 29 0.49 -1.46 6.66
C VAL A 29 1.06 -0.08 6.35
N ARG A 30 1.06 0.32 5.08
CA ARG A 30 1.41 1.68 4.65
C ARG A 30 0.46 2.12 3.54
N PRO A 31 -0.12 3.32 3.58
CA PRO A 31 -0.91 3.82 2.45
C PRO A 31 -0.04 4.01 1.21
N ILE A 32 -0.56 3.64 0.04
CA ILE A 32 0.07 3.91 -1.25
C ILE A 32 -0.84 4.79 -2.09
N ALA A 33 -0.26 5.82 -2.69
CA ALA A 33 -0.96 6.60 -3.70
C ALA A 33 -1.32 5.72 -4.91
N PRO A 34 -2.61 5.55 -5.25
CA PRO A 34 -2.99 4.81 -6.44
C PRO A 34 -2.40 5.46 -7.69
N PRO A 35 -2.30 4.72 -8.80
CA PRO A 35 -1.84 5.28 -10.07
C PRO A 35 -2.67 6.50 -10.45
N ALA A 36 -1.99 7.62 -10.69
CA ALA A 36 -2.62 8.90 -10.94
C ALA A 36 -3.57 8.81 -12.16
N ARG A 37 -4.85 9.13 -11.94
CA ARG A 37 -5.85 9.21 -13.01
C ARG A 37 -5.62 10.46 -13.86
N VAL A 38 -6.03 10.43 -15.12
CA VAL A 38 -5.87 11.56 -16.08
C VAL A 38 -6.44 12.88 -15.52
N GLY A 39 -7.54 12.81 -14.75
CA GLY A 39 -8.13 13.98 -14.08
C GLY A 39 -7.32 14.54 -12.91
N GLU A 40 -6.52 13.72 -12.22
CA GLU A 40 -5.67 14.16 -11.09
C GLU A 40 -4.45 14.95 -11.57
N PHE A 41 -3.96 14.67 -12.78
CA PHE A 41 -2.92 15.48 -13.42
C PHE A 41 -3.37 16.92 -13.68
N LEU A 42 -4.67 17.13 -13.95
CA LEU A 42 -5.23 18.45 -14.21
C LEU A 42 -5.49 19.25 -12.93
N THR A 43 -5.80 18.57 -11.82
CA THR A 43 -6.09 19.21 -10.53
C THR A 43 -4.87 19.33 -9.62
N GLY A 44 -3.77 18.64 -9.93
CA GLY A 44 -2.55 18.60 -9.13
C GLY A 44 -2.70 17.90 -7.77
N ARG A 45 -3.89 17.35 -7.48
CA ARG A 45 -4.17 16.61 -6.24
C ARG A 45 -3.98 15.12 -6.51
N ARG A 46 -2.87 14.58 -6.02
CA ARG A 46 -2.62 13.13 -6.02
C ARG A 46 -3.42 12.47 -4.91
N ALA A 47 -4.17 11.43 -5.22
CA ALA A 47 -4.80 10.59 -4.20
C ALA A 47 -3.70 9.96 -3.32
N LYS A 48 -3.83 10.07 -2.00
CA LYS A 48 -2.80 9.61 -1.03
C LYS A 48 -3.09 8.19 -0.50
N GLY A 49 -3.83 7.38 -1.26
CA GLY A 49 -4.20 6.02 -0.86
C GLY A 49 -5.38 5.92 0.11
N ILE A 50 -5.94 7.04 0.56
CA ILE A 50 -7.15 7.05 1.38
C ILE A 50 -8.18 7.89 0.63
N GLN A 51 -9.31 7.26 0.27
CA GLN A 51 -10.45 7.89 -0.35
C GLN A 51 -11.63 7.84 0.63
N ILE A 52 -12.29 8.97 0.81
CA ILE A 52 -13.41 9.13 1.73
C ILE A 52 -14.57 9.71 0.97
N GLU A 53 -15.68 9.00 1.00
CA GLU A 53 -16.96 9.44 0.45
C GLU A 53 -17.93 9.63 1.62
N ARG A 54 -18.58 10.80 1.65
CA ARG A 54 -19.51 11.16 2.70
C ARG A 54 -20.86 11.48 2.09
N GLU A 55 -21.90 10.86 2.63
CA GLU A 55 -23.28 11.13 2.29
C GLU A 55 -24.06 11.45 3.57
N GLY A 56 -24.21 12.74 3.86
CA GLY A 56 -24.83 13.21 5.11
C GLY A 56 -24.05 12.78 6.36
N ASN A 57 -24.59 11.80 7.10
CA ASN A 57 -23.96 11.24 8.30
C ASN A 57 -23.28 9.89 8.06
N GLU A 58 -23.39 9.35 6.84
CA GLU A 58 -22.75 8.09 6.47
C GLU A 58 -21.41 8.36 5.78
N VAL A 59 -20.41 7.53 6.11
CA VAL A 59 -19.06 7.64 5.56
C VAL A 59 -18.61 6.26 5.06
N ASP A 60 -18.14 6.23 3.83
CA ASP A 60 -17.51 5.09 3.20
C ASP A 60 -16.02 5.40 3.01
N VAL A 61 -15.15 4.48 3.47
CA VAL A 61 -13.69 4.67 3.45
C VAL A 61 -13.05 3.59 2.61
N SER A 62 -12.26 4.00 1.61
CA SER A 62 -11.45 3.11 0.80
C SER A 62 -9.97 3.34 1.07
N LEU A 63 -9.26 2.28 1.43
CA LEU A 63 -7.84 2.27 1.79
C LEU A 63 -7.05 1.47 0.76
N THR A 64 -6.13 2.12 0.06
CA THR A 64 -5.16 1.51 -0.84
C THR A 64 -3.81 1.42 -0.12
N VAL A 65 -3.32 0.20 0.10
CA VAL A 65 -2.18 -0.04 1.00
C VAL A 65 -1.15 -1.02 0.44
N ALA A 66 0.08 -0.86 0.92
CA ALA A 66 1.13 -1.88 0.92
C ALA A 66 1.10 -2.62 2.25
N MET A 67 1.41 -3.91 2.21
CA MET A 67 1.62 -4.70 3.42
C MET A 67 3.06 -5.16 3.55
N SER A 68 3.58 -5.22 4.77
CA SER A 68 4.93 -5.73 5.00
C SER A 68 5.02 -7.24 4.73
N TYR A 69 6.13 -7.69 4.15
CA TYR A 69 6.39 -9.11 3.97
C TYR A 69 6.36 -9.85 5.30
N GLY A 70 5.72 -11.02 5.32
CA GLY A 70 5.52 -11.82 6.53
C GLY A 70 4.29 -11.41 7.35
N ALA A 71 3.59 -10.33 6.99
CA ALA A 71 2.32 -9.99 7.62
C ALA A 71 1.19 -10.92 7.17
N GLU A 72 0.35 -11.33 8.11
CA GLU A 72 -0.90 -12.04 7.80
C GLU A 72 -1.93 -11.04 7.27
N ILE A 73 -2.02 -10.91 5.94
CA ILE A 73 -2.87 -9.93 5.25
C ILE A 73 -4.28 -9.84 5.84
N PRO A 74 -5.03 -10.94 6.06
CA PRO A 74 -6.38 -10.84 6.61
C PRO A 74 -6.42 -10.30 8.04
N LYS A 75 -5.39 -10.57 8.86
CA LYS A 75 -5.31 -10.06 10.24
C LYS A 75 -4.99 -8.57 10.25
N VAL A 76 -4.00 -8.15 9.47
CA VAL A 76 -3.61 -6.73 9.38
C VAL A 76 -4.72 -5.90 8.74
N ALA A 77 -5.36 -6.39 7.68
CA ALA A 77 -6.49 -5.70 7.05
C ALA A 77 -7.66 -5.50 8.03
N LYS A 78 -8.03 -6.53 8.80
CA LYS A 78 -9.06 -6.40 9.85
C LYS A 78 -8.67 -5.38 10.92
N ARG A 79 -7.39 -5.35 11.32
CA ARG A 79 -6.89 -4.36 12.28
C ARG A 79 -6.97 -2.93 11.70
N ALA A 80 -6.61 -2.74 10.45
CA ALA A 80 -6.73 -1.46 9.75
C ALA A 80 -8.20 -1.00 9.64
N GLN A 81 -9.10 -1.90 9.22
CA GLN A 81 -10.53 -1.62 9.15
C GLN A 81 -11.10 -1.18 10.49
N LYS A 82 -10.76 -1.93 11.56
CA LYS A 82 -11.20 -1.64 12.91
C LYS A 82 -10.67 -0.29 13.38
N SER A 83 -9.37 -0.06 13.25
CA SER A 83 -8.69 1.19 13.68
C SER A 83 -9.32 2.42 13.03
N VAL A 84 -9.45 2.41 11.69
CA VAL A 84 -10.00 3.53 10.93
C VAL A 84 -11.48 3.75 11.25
N ARG A 85 -12.27 2.67 11.34
CA ARG A 85 -13.69 2.76 11.73
C ARG A 85 -13.86 3.37 13.11
N GLU A 86 -13.10 2.89 14.09
CA GLU A 86 -13.18 3.37 15.47
C GLU A 86 -12.74 4.82 15.59
N ALA A 87 -11.63 5.21 14.95
CA ALA A 87 -11.13 6.57 14.98
C ALA A 87 -12.12 7.57 14.34
N VAL A 88 -12.60 7.27 13.13
CA VAL A 88 -13.56 8.14 12.43
C VAL A 88 -14.85 8.26 13.22
N ALA A 89 -15.44 7.15 13.66
CA ALA A 89 -16.69 7.17 14.41
C ALA A 89 -16.53 7.87 15.78
N SER A 90 -15.47 7.59 16.52
CA SER A 90 -15.28 8.13 17.87
C SER A 90 -14.94 9.62 17.88
N MET A 91 -14.16 10.10 16.90
CA MET A 91 -13.74 11.49 16.85
C MET A 91 -14.78 12.42 16.24
N THR A 92 -15.59 11.91 15.30
CA THR A 92 -16.53 12.74 14.53
C THR A 92 -18.00 12.47 14.81
N GLY A 93 -18.32 11.33 15.45
CA GLY A 93 -19.70 10.90 15.66
C GLY A 93 -20.41 10.43 14.39
N LEU A 94 -19.71 10.29 13.26
CA LEU A 94 -20.27 9.84 11.99
C LEU A 94 -20.46 8.32 11.95
N HIS A 95 -21.42 7.87 11.15
CA HIS A 95 -21.67 6.46 10.92
C HIS A 95 -20.81 5.94 9.76
N VAL A 96 -19.79 5.15 10.08
CA VAL A 96 -18.98 4.48 9.05
C VAL A 96 -19.76 3.28 8.51
N ARG A 97 -20.10 3.31 7.22
CA ARG A 97 -20.85 2.24 6.55
C ARG A 97 -19.89 1.11 6.15
N SER A 98 -18.92 1.38 5.27
CA SER A 98 -17.84 0.44 4.94
C SER A 98 -16.43 0.99 5.21
N VAL A 99 -15.49 0.07 5.42
CA VAL A 99 -14.05 0.33 5.32
C VAL A 99 -13.45 -0.75 4.44
N ASP A 100 -13.14 -0.40 3.21
CA ASP A 100 -12.64 -1.31 2.18
C ASP A 100 -11.12 -1.21 2.08
N VAL A 101 -10.41 -2.33 2.10
CA VAL A 101 -8.94 -2.40 2.07
C VAL A 101 -8.49 -3.09 0.79
N PHE A 102 -7.83 -2.32 -0.08
CA PHE A 102 -7.21 -2.75 -1.32
C PHE A 102 -5.71 -2.91 -1.11
N VAL A 103 -5.21 -4.14 -1.18
CA VAL A 103 -3.79 -4.43 -1.06
C VAL A 103 -3.17 -4.46 -2.46
N GLU A 104 -2.35 -3.46 -2.78
CA GLU A 104 -1.71 -3.32 -4.10
C GLU A 104 -0.27 -3.82 -4.15
N ALA A 105 0.43 -3.82 -3.01
CA ALA A 105 1.84 -4.21 -2.96
C ALA A 105 2.21 -4.90 -1.66
N VAL A 106 3.34 -5.63 -1.71
CA VAL A 106 3.99 -6.20 -0.53
C VAL A 106 5.40 -5.65 -0.43
N ASP A 107 5.73 -5.01 0.70
CA ASP A 107 7.06 -4.49 0.97
C ASP A 107 7.97 -5.60 1.45
N VAL A 108 8.90 -6.00 0.59
CA VAL A 108 9.95 -6.95 0.93
C VAL A 108 11.15 -6.17 1.46
N PRO A 109 11.65 -6.47 2.68
CA PRO A 109 12.85 -5.83 3.21
C PRO A 109 14.03 -6.01 2.25
N PRO A 110 14.85 -4.96 2.01
CA PRO A 110 15.94 -5.01 1.04
C PRO A 110 16.99 -6.09 1.35
N ALA A 111 17.13 -6.49 2.62
CA ALA A 111 18.00 -7.59 3.04
C ALA A 111 17.61 -8.94 2.40
N ILE A 112 16.31 -9.19 2.21
CA ILE A 112 15.80 -10.42 1.57
C ILE A 112 16.02 -10.35 0.05
N VAL A 113 15.75 -9.18 -0.55
CA VAL A 113 15.90 -8.97 -2.01
C VAL A 113 17.37 -9.06 -2.46
N ALA A 114 18.30 -8.58 -1.62
CA ALA A 114 19.73 -8.65 -1.88
C ALA A 114 20.28 -10.09 -1.84
N ALA A 115 19.79 -10.91 -0.90
CA ALA A 115 20.19 -12.31 -0.79
C ALA A 115 19.75 -13.14 -2.02
N ASP A 116 18.53 -12.91 -2.52
CA ASP A 116 18.00 -13.63 -3.67
C ASP A 116 18.70 -13.23 -4.99
N ARG A 117 19.03 -11.94 -5.15
CA ARG A 117 19.82 -11.46 -6.29
C ARG A 117 21.27 -11.95 -6.29
N ALA A 118 21.89 -12.10 -5.12
CA ALA A 118 23.24 -12.63 -5.00
C ALA A 118 23.30 -14.13 -5.38
N ALA A 119 22.30 -14.92 -5.00
CA ALA A 119 22.22 -16.33 -5.35
C ALA A 119 22.02 -16.58 -6.86
N ALA A 120 21.31 -15.69 -7.56
CA ALA A 120 21.12 -15.78 -9.01
C ALA A 120 22.38 -15.42 -9.83
N ALA A 121 23.36 -14.74 -9.25
CA ALA A 121 24.56 -14.27 -9.93
C ALA A 121 25.73 -15.28 -9.92
N GLU A 122 25.66 -16.35 -9.14
CA GLU A 122 26.75 -17.31 -8.99
C GLU A 122 26.41 -18.68 -9.62
N LYS A 123 26.36 -18.73 -10.97
CA LYS A 123 26.61 -20.01 -11.67
C LYS A 123 28.12 -20.28 -11.66
N PRO A 124 28.59 -21.49 -11.29
CA PRO A 124 30.01 -21.76 -11.14
C PRO A 124 30.71 -21.70 -12.50
N LYS A 125 31.66 -20.76 -12.63
CA LYS A 125 32.71 -20.82 -13.65
C LYS A 125 33.70 -21.92 -13.23
N SER A 126 33.43 -23.17 -13.60
CA SER A 126 34.49 -24.17 -13.63
C SER A 126 35.40 -23.88 -14.83
N GLY A 127 36.51 -23.18 -14.58
CA GLY A 127 37.75 -23.35 -15.35
C GLY A 127 38.30 -24.78 -15.16
N ALA A 128 39.31 -25.26 -15.86
CA ALA A 128 40.31 -24.61 -16.71
C ALA A 128 40.97 -25.61 -17.70
N LYS A 129 41.54 -25.03 -18.76
CA LYS A 129 42.46 -25.46 -19.85
C LYS A 129 43.74 -26.21 -19.34
N PRO A 130 44.75 -26.68 -20.15
CA PRO A 130 44.99 -26.59 -21.62
C PRO A 130 45.71 -27.79 -22.35
N ARG A 131 45.68 -27.73 -23.70
CA ARG A 131 46.70 -28.11 -24.73
C ARG A 131 47.48 -29.46 -24.73
N SER A 132 47.35 -30.11 -25.90
CA SER A 132 48.38 -30.79 -26.74
C SER A 132 48.95 -32.14 -26.24
N THR A 133 48.99 -33.24 -27.00
CA THR A 133 49.77 -33.47 -28.22
C THR A 133 49.52 -34.91 -28.75
N LYS A 134 49.53 -35.06 -30.09
CA LYS A 134 50.08 -36.18 -30.89
C LYS A 134 49.49 -37.61 -30.78
N ALA A 135 49.15 -38.15 -31.96
CA ALA A 135 49.61 -39.45 -32.52
C ALA A 135 48.54 -40.51 -32.84
N ARG A 136 48.58 -40.94 -34.13
CA ARG A 136 48.24 -42.28 -34.69
C ARG A 136 46.75 -42.63 -34.74
N SER A 137 46.22 -43.32 -35.74
CA SER A 137 46.73 -43.89 -36.99
C SER A 137 45.53 -44.39 -37.81
N ARG A 138 45.75 -44.50 -39.12
CA ARG A 138 44.98 -45.23 -40.15
C ARG A 138 44.13 -46.41 -39.65
N GLY A 139 42.97 -46.56 -40.28
CA GLY A 139 42.14 -47.76 -40.35
C GLY A 139 41.04 -47.52 -41.36
#